data_AF-A0A2V1GWB3-F1
#
_entry.id   AF-A0A2V1GWB3-F1
#
_cell.length_a   1.000
_cell.length_b   1.000
_cell.length_c   1.000
_cell.angle_alpha   90.00
_cell.angle_beta   90.00
_cell.angle_gamma   90.00
#
_symmetry.space_group_name_H-M   'P 1'
#
loop_
_entity.id
_entity.type
_entity.pdbx_description
1 polymer ?
#
loop_
_entity_poly.entity_id
_entity_poly.type
_entity_poly.pdbx_seq_one_letter_code
_entity_poly.pdbx_strand_id
1 'polypeptide(L)'
;MKNTVMCDHQEVWSELENLSGYFPREALQQVLQRRQAFYPLLAEELSVLANHPDQILTKNSSYFRHIFSLLVMAQWREKQAWPLIIKLLKNGQQHLDLLLGDVLPEAFPQIIASLCHGDLAPLKQLIEDQEADDFLRVVMLQALFILYKEQDLPRQQLVDYLQQLCTEKLERSAGEVWDYLVLLCSENHLHELKPQIIKCFDDQLVETYFISRTEALDLFNKQVEPWVFFAYITDLVEMIKGWECFLPDALNEDEAAELATFESDLQSLKDYKEQP
;
A
#
# COMPACT_ATOMS: atom_id res chain seq x y z
N MET A 1 -24.51 -3.76 -23.99
CA MET A 1 -24.20 -2.44 -23.41
C MET A 1 -25.11 -2.27 -22.20
N LYS A 2 -24.58 -2.37 -20.97
CA LYS A 2 -25.37 -2.09 -19.77
C LYS A 2 -25.57 -0.56 -19.71
N ASN A 3 -26.81 -0.11 -19.61
CA ASN A 3 -27.15 1.30 -19.39
C ASN A 3 -26.63 1.68 -18.00
N THR A 4 -25.50 2.38 -17.92
CA THR A 4 -25.10 3.09 -16.70
C THR A 4 -26.07 4.25 -16.53
N VAL A 5 -26.91 4.20 -15.50
CA VAL A 5 -27.73 5.36 -15.11
C VAL A 5 -26.75 6.44 -14.63
N MET A 6 -26.74 7.58 -15.32
CA MET A 6 -25.95 8.73 -14.88
C MET A 6 -26.65 9.32 -13.66
N CYS A 7 -26.09 9.10 -12.47
CA CYS A 7 -26.60 9.68 -11.23
C CYS A 7 -26.09 11.12 -11.07
N ASP A 8 -26.74 11.87 -10.18
CA ASP A 8 -26.28 13.20 -9.86
C ASP A 8 -24.86 13.17 -9.25
N HIS A 9 -24.08 14.22 -9.50
CA HIS A 9 -22.70 14.29 -9.01
C HIS A 9 -22.64 14.19 -7.49
N GLN A 10 -23.59 14.81 -6.78
CA GLN A 10 -23.62 14.78 -5.32
C GLN A 10 -23.99 13.40 -4.79
N GLU A 11 -24.91 12.71 -5.46
CA GLU A 11 -25.30 11.33 -5.11
C GLU A 11 -24.09 10.38 -5.21
N VAL A 12 -23.37 10.41 -6.34
CA VAL A 12 -22.17 9.57 -6.53
C VAL A 12 -21.10 9.85 -5.46
N TRP A 13 -20.90 11.12 -5.09
CA TRP A 13 -19.91 11.48 -4.08
C TRP A 13 -20.33 11.05 -2.67
N SER A 14 -21.63 11.10 -2.38
CA SER A 14 -22.20 10.64 -1.11
C SER A 14 -22.06 9.12 -0.94
N GLU A 15 -22.24 8.35 -2.02
CA GLU A 15 -22.07 6.88 -2.02
C GLU A 15 -20.65 6.41 -1.68
N LEU A 16 -19.65 7.28 -1.83
CA LEU A 16 -18.26 6.99 -1.47
C LEU A 16 -17.91 7.44 -0.05
N GLU A 17 -18.84 8.01 0.71
CA GLU A 17 -18.52 8.57 2.04
C GLU A 17 -18.20 7.47 3.06
N ASN A 18 -19.11 6.51 3.19
CA ASN A 18 -19.06 5.50 4.24
C ASN A 18 -19.28 4.10 3.68
N LEU A 19 -18.67 3.10 4.32
CA LEU A 19 -19.00 1.69 4.09
C LEU A 19 -20.47 1.45 4.43
N SER A 20 -21.22 1.07 3.40
CA SER A 20 -22.68 0.92 3.46
C SER A 20 -23.11 -0.55 3.55
N GLY A 21 -22.18 -1.46 3.85
CA GLY A 21 -22.41 -2.92 3.85
C GLY A 21 -22.54 -3.53 2.45
N TYR A 22 -22.15 -2.80 1.40
CA TYR A 22 -22.06 -3.30 0.04
C TYR A 22 -20.95 -2.59 -0.74
N PHE A 23 -20.49 -3.22 -1.82
CA PHE A 23 -19.49 -2.66 -2.72
C PHE A 23 -20.10 -1.57 -3.64
N PRO A 24 -19.66 -0.29 -3.59
CA PRO A 24 -20.24 0.82 -4.36
C PRO A 24 -19.76 0.84 -5.83
N ARG A 25 -19.99 -0.27 -6.55
CA ARG A 25 -19.50 -0.49 -7.92
C ARG A 25 -19.88 0.62 -8.88
N GLU A 26 -21.15 1.00 -8.91
CA GLU A 26 -21.66 1.98 -9.88
C GLU A 26 -21.12 3.39 -9.61
N ALA A 27 -21.00 3.78 -8.34
CA ALA A 27 -20.44 5.06 -7.94
C ALA A 27 -18.96 5.15 -8.38
N LEU A 28 -18.14 4.13 -8.08
CA LEU A 28 -16.74 4.08 -8.51
C LEU A 28 -16.59 4.13 -10.03
N GLN A 29 -17.43 3.39 -10.77
CA GLN A 29 -17.42 3.44 -12.24
C GLN A 29 -17.75 4.85 -12.77
N GLN A 30 -18.72 5.54 -12.16
CA GLN A 30 -19.05 6.91 -12.53
C GLN A 30 -17.91 7.89 -12.23
N VAL A 31 -17.24 7.75 -11.07
CA VAL A 31 -16.06 8.55 -10.74
C VAL A 31 -14.97 8.35 -11.78
N LEU A 32 -14.60 7.10 -12.08
CA LEU A 32 -13.56 6.76 -13.04
C LEU A 32 -13.85 7.29 -14.46
N GLN A 33 -15.13 7.29 -14.88
CA GLN A 33 -15.55 7.78 -16.20
C GLN A 33 -15.64 9.31 -16.29
N ARG A 34 -15.81 10.01 -15.16
CA ARG A 34 -16.07 11.46 -15.10
C ARG A 34 -14.90 12.22 -14.44
N ARG A 35 -13.66 11.90 -14.82
CA ARG A 35 -12.44 12.47 -14.22
C ARG A 35 -12.49 13.99 -14.00
N GLN A 36 -12.88 14.78 -15.00
CA GLN A 36 -12.94 16.25 -14.86
C GLN A 36 -13.88 16.73 -13.75
N ALA A 37 -14.97 16.00 -13.48
CA ALA A 37 -15.93 16.36 -12.44
C ALA A 37 -15.42 16.00 -11.04
N PHE A 38 -14.85 14.80 -10.89
CA PHE A 38 -14.48 14.27 -9.56
C PHE A 38 -13.04 14.57 -9.14
N TYR A 39 -12.13 14.85 -10.08
CA TYR A 39 -10.74 15.20 -9.78
C TYR A 39 -10.59 16.24 -8.66
N PRO A 40 -11.26 17.41 -8.71
CA PRO A 40 -11.10 18.41 -7.65
C PRO A 40 -11.58 17.91 -6.27
N LEU A 41 -12.62 17.07 -6.22
CA LEU A 41 -13.13 16.51 -4.97
C LEU A 41 -12.14 15.51 -4.36
N LEU A 42 -11.62 14.61 -5.20
CA LEU A 42 -10.63 13.61 -4.79
C LEU A 42 -9.31 14.29 -4.38
N ALA A 43 -8.89 15.34 -5.09
CA ALA A 43 -7.68 16.08 -4.78
C ALA A 43 -7.81 16.82 -3.44
N GLU A 44 -8.96 17.41 -3.17
CA GLU A 44 -9.26 18.05 -1.88
C GLU A 44 -9.28 17.02 -0.76
N GLU A 45 -9.91 15.86 -0.96
CA GLU A 45 -9.93 14.77 0.02
C GLU A 45 -8.52 14.30 0.38
N LEU A 46 -7.65 14.10 -0.60
CA LEU A 46 -6.24 13.74 -0.33
C LEU A 46 -5.44 14.87 0.32
N SER A 47 -5.76 16.12 -0.01
CA SER A 47 -5.17 17.29 0.65
C SER A 47 -5.55 17.32 2.13
N VAL A 48 -6.83 17.09 2.47
CA VAL A 48 -7.29 16.99 3.85
C VAL A 48 -6.61 15.82 4.57
N LEU A 49 -6.56 14.64 3.94
CA LEU A 49 -5.88 13.47 4.50
C LEU A 49 -4.43 13.80 4.90
N ALA A 50 -3.65 14.42 4.00
CA ALA A 50 -2.24 14.70 4.24
C ALA A 50 -1.96 15.93 5.12
N ASN A 51 -2.83 16.93 5.11
CA ASN A 51 -2.60 18.20 5.81
C ASN A 51 -3.33 18.30 7.15
N HIS A 52 -4.46 17.61 7.28
CA HIS A 52 -5.35 17.65 8.42
C HIS A 52 -5.87 16.24 8.78
N PRO A 53 -4.98 15.26 9.04
CA PRO A 53 -5.37 13.87 9.29
C PRO A 53 -6.32 13.73 10.49
N ASP A 54 -6.22 14.60 11.50
CA ASP A 54 -7.15 14.62 12.64
C ASP A 54 -8.62 14.84 12.20
N GLN A 55 -8.87 15.52 11.07
CA GLN A 55 -10.22 15.66 10.54
C GLN A 55 -10.78 14.35 9.99
N ILE A 56 -9.92 13.47 9.45
CA ILE A 56 -10.30 12.12 9.02
C ILE A 56 -10.55 11.24 10.25
N LEU A 57 -9.66 11.31 11.25
CA LEU A 57 -9.76 10.53 12.49
C LEU A 57 -10.94 10.92 13.40
N THR A 58 -11.59 12.06 13.14
CA THR A 58 -12.83 12.47 13.84
C THR A 58 -14.11 12.11 13.09
N LYS A 59 -13.99 11.51 11.89
CA LYS A 59 -15.13 10.95 11.18
C LYS A 59 -15.64 9.70 11.89
N ASN A 60 -16.84 9.27 11.49
CA ASN A 60 -17.38 8.00 11.97
C ASN A 60 -16.49 6.84 11.50
N SER A 61 -16.56 5.70 12.21
CA SER A 61 -15.73 4.52 11.94
C SER A 61 -15.97 3.87 10.58
N SER A 62 -17.11 4.12 9.93
CA SER A 62 -17.38 3.61 8.58
C SER A 62 -16.90 4.55 7.47
N TYR A 63 -16.27 5.68 7.79
CA TYR A 63 -15.75 6.62 6.80
C TYR A 63 -14.64 6.02 5.94
N PHE A 64 -14.79 6.10 4.62
CA PHE A 64 -13.91 5.37 3.69
C PHE A 64 -13.54 6.15 2.42
N ARG A 65 -14.05 7.37 2.27
CA ARG A 65 -13.88 8.18 1.06
C ARG A 65 -12.43 8.46 0.70
N HIS A 66 -11.58 8.72 1.68
CA HIS A 66 -10.17 8.99 1.46
C HIS A 66 -9.44 7.77 0.88
N ILE A 67 -9.85 6.55 1.25
CA ILE A 67 -9.35 5.30 0.67
C ILE A 67 -9.75 5.18 -0.80
N PHE A 68 -11.03 5.38 -1.13
CA PHE A 68 -11.47 5.44 -2.52
C PHE A 68 -10.74 6.52 -3.31
N SER A 69 -10.47 7.67 -2.68
CA SER A 69 -9.75 8.78 -3.30
C SER A 69 -8.30 8.41 -3.63
N LEU A 70 -7.59 7.75 -2.71
CA LEU A 70 -6.23 7.25 -2.94
C LEU A 70 -6.20 6.27 -4.10
N LEU A 71 -7.10 5.31 -4.08
CA LEU A 71 -7.19 4.25 -5.09
C LEU A 71 -7.53 4.78 -6.48
N VAL A 72 -8.48 5.70 -6.58
CA VAL A 72 -8.85 6.34 -7.86
C VAL A 72 -7.69 7.19 -8.39
N MET A 73 -7.03 7.97 -7.52
CA MET A 73 -5.87 8.78 -7.93
C MET A 73 -4.69 7.90 -8.37
N ALA A 74 -4.49 6.75 -7.73
CA ALA A 74 -3.50 5.76 -8.13
C ALA A 74 -3.86 5.14 -9.49
N GLN A 75 -5.11 4.74 -9.73
CA GLN A 75 -5.53 4.25 -11.06
C GLN A 75 -5.33 5.30 -12.16
N TRP A 76 -5.60 6.56 -11.86
CA TRP A 76 -5.35 7.67 -12.77
C TRP A 76 -3.88 8.05 -12.91
N ARG A 77 -2.99 7.43 -12.12
CA ARG A 77 -1.57 7.75 -11.98
C ARG A 77 -1.37 9.26 -11.82
N GLU A 78 -2.04 9.84 -10.82
CA GLU A 78 -2.01 11.27 -10.59
C GLU A 78 -0.74 11.69 -9.84
N LYS A 79 0.27 12.15 -10.59
CA LYS A 79 1.55 12.61 -10.02
C LYS A 79 1.41 13.66 -8.93
N GLN A 80 0.39 14.51 -9.00
CA GLN A 80 0.17 15.57 -8.02
C GLN A 80 -0.15 15.03 -6.62
N ALA A 81 -0.60 13.78 -6.50
CA ALA A 81 -0.85 13.14 -5.20
C ALA A 81 0.45 12.70 -4.50
N TRP A 82 1.55 12.47 -5.23
CA TRP A 82 2.78 11.92 -4.66
C TRP A 82 3.35 12.69 -3.47
N PRO A 83 3.48 14.03 -3.52
CA PRO A 83 3.98 14.80 -2.37
C PRO A 83 3.08 14.68 -1.13
N LEU A 84 1.77 14.47 -1.32
CA LEU A 84 0.82 14.26 -0.21
C LEU A 84 1.03 12.90 0.44
N ILE A 85 1.30 11.86 -0.37
CA ILE A 85 1.62 10.52 0.15
C ILE A 85 2.94 10.53 0.92
N ILE A 86 3.98 11.18 0.40
CA ILE A 86 5.25 11.34 1.11
C ILE A 86 5.05 12.08 2.44
N LYS A 87 4.17 13.08 2.48
CA LYS A 87 3.83 13.76 3.72
C LYS A 87 3.13 12.83 4.71
N LEU A 88 2.21 11.98 4.26
CA LEU A 88 1.53 10.99 5.10
C LEU A 88 2.50 9.97 5.69
N LEU A 89 3.42 9.43 4.87
CA LEU A 89 4.42 8.46 5.30
C LEU A 89 5.31 8.98 6.44
N LYS A 90 5.55 10.29 6.52
CA LYS A 90 6.35 10.92 7.58
C LYS A 90 5.68 10.90 8.96
N ASN A 91 4.38 10.63 9.04
CA ASN A 91 3.67 10.55 10.32
C ASN A 91 3.87 9.19 11.03
N GLY A 92 4.55 8.24 10.38
CA GLY A 92 4.83 6.91 10.91
C GLY A 92 3.68 5.92 10.76
N GLN A 93 3.98 4.64 10.94
CA GLN A 93 3.06 3.53 10.68
C GLN A 93 1.78 3.60 11.50
N GLN A 94 1.86 3.86 12.81
CA GLN A 94 0.69 3.94 13.67
C GLN A 94 -0.36 4.94 13.16
N HIS A 95 0.06 6.11 12.66
CA HIS A 95 -0.88 7.07 12.08
C HIS A 95 -1.46 6.59 10.76
N LEU A 96 -0.70 5.85 9.97
CA LEU A 96 -1.17 5.27 8.71
C LEU A 96 -2.16 4.14 8.98
N ASP A 97 -1.94 3.30 9.98
CA ASP A 97 -2.89 2.26 10.39
C ASP A 97 -4.22 2.88 10.80
N LEU A 98 -4.18 3.95 11.62
CA LEU A 98 -5.39 4.65 12.03
C LEU A 98 -6.18 5.25 10.85
N LEU A 99 -5.46 5.73 9.83
CA LEU A 99 -6.07 6.42 8.69
C LEU A 99 -6.49 5.45 7.59
N LEU A 100 -5.71 4.41 7.34
CA LEU A 100 -5.84 3.56 6.15
C LEU A 100 -6.41 2.18 6.49
N GLY A 101 -6.41 1.80 7.77
CA GLY A 101 -6.95 0.55 8.27
C GLY A 101 -6.34 -0.68 7.58
N ASP A 102 -7.07 -1.80 7.64
CA ASP A 102 -6.65 -3.09 7.08
C ASP A 102 -6.58 -3.10 5.54
N VAL A 103 -6.95 -2.00 4.90
CA VAL A 103 -6.81 -1.81 3.45
C VAL A 103 -5.36 -1.53 3.04
N LEU A 104 -4.55 -1.05 3.99
CA LEU A 104 -3.17 -0.64 3.78
C LEU A 104 -2.31 -1.78 3.20
N PRO A 105 -2.31 -3.01 3.72
CA PRO A 105 -1.42 -4.06 3.20
C PRO A 105 -1.74 -4.50 1.77
N GLU A 106 -3.02 -4.48 1.37
CA GLU A 106 -3.45 -5.14 0.12
C GLU A 106 -3.15 -4.33 -1.15
N ALA A 107 -3.25 -2.99 -1.08
CA ALA A 107 -3.16 -2.11 -2.26
C ALA A 107 -2.02 -1.08 -2.18
N PHE A 108 -1.37 -0.93 -1.04
CA PHE A 108 -0.44 0.18 -0.85
C PHE A 108 0.82 0.11 -1.72
N PRO A 109 1.46 -1.05 -1.94
CA PRO A 109 2.55 -1.15 -2.91
C PRO A 109 2.16 -0.64 -4.31
N GLN A 110 0.96 -1.00 -4.78
CA GLN A 110 0.42 -0.59 -6.07
C GLN A 110 0.10 0.91 -6.09
N ILE A 111 -0.43 1.47 -5.01
CA ILE A 111 -0.64 2.93 -4.85
C ILE A 111 0.70 3.66 -4.95
N ILE A 112 1.71 3.24 -4.17
CA ILE A 112 3.04 3.86 -4.17
C ILE A 112 3.67 3.79 -5.56
N ALA A 113 3.69 2.61 -6.18
CA ALA A 113 4.24 2.44 -7.52
C ALA A 113 3.52 3.32 -8.55
N SER A 114 2.18 3.37 -8.50
CA SER A 114 1.37 4.15 -9.44
C SER A 114 1.60 5.66 -9.32
N LEU A 115 1.87 6.16 -8.12
CA LEU A 115 1.99 7.60 -7.82
C LEU A 115 3.42 8.12 -7.83
N CYS A 116 4.45 7.30 -7.62
CA CYS A 116 5.82 7.80 -7.52
C CYS A 116 6.38 8.36 -8.85
N HIS A 117 5.86 7.92 -10.00
CA HIS A 117 6.32 8.34 -11.34
C HIS A 117 7.85 8.34 -11.51
N GLY A 118 8.51 7.31 -11.00
CA GLY A 118 9.97 7.15 -11.09
C GLY A 118 10.79 7.98 -10.10
N ASP A 119 10.14 8.70 -9.17
CA ASP A 119 10.83 9.30 -8.02
C ASP A 119 11.15 8.23 -6.98
N LEU A 120 12.29 7.56 -7.19
CA LEU A 120 12.73 6.44 -6.35
C LEU A 120 13.38 6.91 -5.04
N ALA A 121 13.77 8.18 -4.92
CA ALA A 121 14.56 8.64 -3.77
C ALA A 121 13.82 8.44 -2.44
N PRO A 122 12.52 8.79 -2.30
CA PRO A 122 11.77 8.53 -1.07
C PRO A 122 11.61 7.05 -0.75
N LEU A 123 11.38 6.20 -1.78
CA LEU A 123 11.27 4.75 -1.60
C LEU A 123 12.57 4.20 -1.03
N LYS A 124 13.71 4.56 -1.63
CA LYS A 124 15.04 4.12 -1.19
C LYS A 124 15.35 4.60 0.21
N GLN A 125 15.09 5.87 0.50
CA GLN A 125 15.30 6.43 1.82
C GLN A 125 14.55 5.64 2.90
N LEU A 126 13.28 5.30 2.65
CA LEU A 126 12.49 4.57 3.64
C LEU A 126 12.94 3.11 3.77
N ILE A 127 13.26 2.41 2.67
CA ILE A 127 13.81 1.03 2.72
C ILE A 127 15.09 0.97 3.57
N GLU A 128 15.97 1.95 3.40
CA GLU A 128 17.27 2.04 4.06
C GLU A 128 17.19 2.53 5.52
N ASP A 129 16.04 3.04 5.96
CA ASP A 129 15.87 3.58 7.31
C ASP A 129 15.57 2.45 8.31
N GLN A 130 16.57 2.09 9.12
CA GLN A 130 16.46 1.05 10.15
C GLN A 130 15.44 1.40 11.25
N GLU A 131 15.15 2.69 11.46
CA GLU A 131 14.17 3.14 12.47
C GLU A 131 12.76 3.23 11.89
N ALA A 132 12.61 3.06 10.57
CA ALA A 132 11.30 2.99 9.94
C ALA A 132 10.65 1.63 10.20
N ASP A 133 9.32 1.64 10.20
CA ASP A 133 8.51 0.44 10.37
C ASP A 133 8.76 -0.56 9.22
N ASP A 134 8.97 -1.83 9.56
CA ASP A 134 9.32 -2.89 8.60
C ASP A 134 8.24 -3.09 7.54
N PHE A 135 6.96 -2.93 7.87
CA PHE A 135 5.88 -3.03 6.88
C PHE A 135 6.03 -1.94 5.81
N LEU A 136 6.32 -0.70 6.19
CA LEU A 136 6.54 0.38 5.22
C LEU A 136 7.78 0.12 4.36
N ARG A 137 8.85 -0.41 4.95
CA ARG A 137 10.07 -0.78 4.22
C ARG A 137 9.77 -1.85 3.16
N VAL A 138 8.98 -2.87 3.54
CA VAL A 138 8.51 -3.92 2.62
C VAL A 138 7.61 -3.35 1.52
N VAL A 139 6.68 -2.45 1.84
CA VAL A 139 5.82 -1.80 0.83
C VAL A 139 6.64 -1.06 -0.22
N MET A 140 7.64 -0.30 0.21
CA MET A 140 8.52 0.42 -0.73
C MET A 140 9.35 -0.54 -1.58
N LEU A 141 9.82 -1.64 -0.99
CA LEU A 141 10.54 -2.69 -1.71
C LEU A 141 9.65 -3.34 -2.77
N GLN A 142 8.42 -3.73 -2.42
CA GLN A 142 7.43 -4.29 -3.34
C GLN A 142 7.09 -3.29 -4.46
N ALA A 143 6.95 -2.00 -4.15
CA ALA A 143 6.71 -0.97 -5.15
C ALA A 143 7.83 -0.91 -6.21
N LEU A 144 9.10 -1.10 -5.83
CA LEU A 144 10.20 -1.20 -6.81
C LEU A 144 10.02 -2.38 -7.78
N PHE A 145 9.52 -3.51 -7.30
CA PHE A 145 9.23 -4.68 -8.14
C PHE A 145 8.03 -4.42 -9.07
N ILE A 146 7.01 -3.69 -8.63
CA ILE A 146 5.91 -3.24 -9.51
C ILE A 146 6.46 -2.38 -10.63
N LEU A 147 7.25 -1.35 -10.31
CA LEU A 147 7.88 -0.50 -11.32
C LEU A 147 8.72 -1.30 -12.32
N TYR A 148 9.43 -2.32 -11.85
CA TYR A 148 10.20 -3.22 -12.70
C TYR A 148 9.33 -4.07 -13.63
N LYS A 149 8.26 -4.68 -13.11
CA LYS A 149 7.30 -5.46 -13.92
C LYS A 149 6.58 -4.60 -14.95
N GLU A 150 6.25 -3.37 -14.59
CA GLU A 150 5.61 -2.36 -15.45
C GLU A 150 6.61 -1.67 -16.39
N GLN A 151 7.89 -2.06 -16.36
CA GLN A 151 8.97 -1.54 -17.23
C GLN A 151 9.31 -0.05 -17.02
N ASP A 152 8.85 0.55 -15.92
CA ASP A 152 9.20 1.90 -15.50
C ASP A 152 10.51 1.93 -14.68
N LEU A 153 11.02 0.77 -14.24
CA LEU A 153 12.34 0.58 -13.63
C LEU A 153 13.18 -0.46 -14.40
N PRO A 154 14.29 -0.08 -15.05
CA PRO A 154 15.15 -1.03 -15.75
C PRO A 154 15.71 -2.11 -14.83
N ARG A 155 15.78 -3.36 -15.32
CA ARG A 155 16.33 -4.51 -14.56
C ARG A 155 17.70 -4.22 -13.94
N GLN A 156 18.63 -3.66 -14.72
CA GLN A 156 19.98 -3.37 -14.25
C GLN A 156 19.94 -2.40 -13.06
N GLN A 157 19.12 -1.37 -13.12
CA GLN A 157 18.97 -0.39 -12.04
C GLN A 157 18.38 -1.02 -10.78
N LEU A 158 17.41 -1.93 -10.92
CA LEU A 158 16.86 -2.69 -9.80
C LEU A 158 17.94 -3.60 -9.18
N VAL A 159 18.60 -4.43 -10.00
CA VAL A 159 19.62 -5.39 -9.55
C VAL A 159 20.78 -4.68 -8.85
N ASP A 160 21.30 -3.58 -9.41
CA ASP A 160 22.37 -2.79 -8.80
C ASP A 160 21.96 -2.27 -7.42
N TYR A 161 20.73 -1.80 -7.29
CA TYR A 161 20.22 -1.29 -6.01
C TYR A 161 19.99 -2.41 -4.98
N LEU A 162 19.37 -3.52 -5.37
CA LEU A 162 19.18 -4.67 -4.49
C LEU A 162 20.52 -5.27 -4.06
N GLN A 163 21.54 -5.25 -4.94
CA GLN A 163 22.89 -5.65 -4.56
C GLN A 163 23.45 -4.73 -3.46
N GLN A 164 23.29 -3.41 -3.58
CA GLN A 164 23.70 -2.46 -2.54
C GLN A 164 22.94 -2.67 -1.22
N LEU A 165 21.64 -2.97 -1.27
CA LEU A 165 20.87 -3.38 -0.08
C LEU A 165 21.52 -4.59 0.59
N CYS A 166 21.82 -5.63 -0.19
CA CYS A 166 22.42 -6.86 0.30
C CYS A 166 23.81 -6.69 0.93
N THR A 167 24.62 -5.72 0.46
CA THR A 167 26.04 -5.63 0.81
C THR A 167 26.38 -4.48 1.76
N GLU A 168 25.67 -3.35 1.65
CA GLU A 168 26.12 -2.08 2.26
C GLU A 168 25.03 -1.33 3.01
N LYS A 169 23.77 -1.40 2.55
CA LYS A 169 22.73 -0.47 2.99
C LYS A 169 21.78 -1.02 4.04
N LEU A 170 21.41 -2.30 3.95
CA LEU A 170 20.58 -2.93 4.97
C LEU A 170 21.44 -3.39 6.15
N GLU A 171 20.92 -3.15 7.35
CA GLU A 171 21.43 -3.67 8.59
C GLU A 171 21.51 -5.21 8.58
N ARG A 172 22.48 -5.76 9.31
CA ARG A 172 22.71 -7.20 9.41
C ARG A 172 21.95 -7.82 10.58
N SER A 173 20.68 -7.48 10.71
CA SER A 173 19.71 -8.13 11.61
C SER A 173 18.63 -8.80 10.78
N ALA A 174 18.17 -9.97 11.23
CA ALA A 174 17.01 -10.62 10.62
C ALA A 174 15.76 -9.73 10.76
N GLY A 175 14.86 -9.80 9.79
CA GLY A 175 13.63 -9.02 9.75
C GLY A 175 12.89 -9.15 8.43
N GLU A 176 11.65 -8.65 8.39
CA GLU A 176 10.74 -8.85 7.26
C GLU A 176 11.29 -8.31 5.94
N VAL A 177 12.09 -7.24 6.00
CA VAL A 177 12.71 -6.66 4.81
C VAL A 177 13.63 -7.66 4.10
N TRP A 178 14.38 -8.47 4.85
CA TRP A 178 15.23 -9.52 4.27
C TRP A 178 14.40 -10.68 3.72
N ASP A 179 13.35 -11.07 4.43
CA ASP A 179 12.42 -12.12 4.03
C ASP A 179 11.80 -11.82 2.66
N TYR A 180 11.23 -10.61 2.52
CA TYR A 180 10.67 -10.15 1.27
C TYR A 180 11.74 -9.92 0.20
N LEU A 181 12.91 -9.37 0.54
CA LEU A 181 13.99 -9.21 -0.46
C LEU A 181 14.34 -10.55 -1.10
N VAL A 182 14.49 -11.60 -0.29
CA VAL A 182 14.81 -12.95 -0.76
C VAL A 182 13.68 -13.54 -1.61
N LEU A 183 12.44 -13.46 -1.12
CA LEU A 183 11.26 -13.93 -1.86
C LEU A 183 11.17 -13.24 -3.22
N LEU A 184 11.19 -11.90 -3.24
CA LEU A 184 11.02 -11.09 -4.43
C LEU A 184 12.14 -11.33 -5.46
N CYS A 185 13.40 -11.41 -5.01
CA CYS A 185 14.52 -11.73 -5.91
C CYS A 185 14.37 -13.12 -6.54
N SER A 186 13.90 -14.09 -5.75
CA SER A 186 13.74 -15.48 -6.16
C SER A 186 12.61 -15.64 -7.18
N GLU A 187 11.42 -15.10 -6.87
CA GLU A 187 10.25 -15.12 -7.78
C GLU A 187 10.48 -14.36 -9.08
N ASN A 188 11.32 -13.33 -9.07
CA ASN A 188 11.62 -12.52 -10.25
C ASN A 188 12.83 -13.00 -11.06
N HIS A 189 13.37 -14.17 -10.71
CA HIS A 189 14.49 -14.79 -11.40
C HIS A 189 15.71 -13.85 -11.49
N LEU A 190 16.01 -13.10 -10.43
CA LEU A 190 17.16 -12.19 -10.36
C LEU A 190 18.44 -12.99 -10.06
N HIS A 191 18.83 -13.86 -10.99
CA HIS A 191 19.95 -14.79 -10.86
C HIS A 191 21.28 -14.12 -10.48
N GLU A 192 21.44 -12.86 -10.87
CA GLU A 192 22.56 -11.99 -10.53
C GLU A 192 22.77 -11.86 -9.01
N LEU A 193 21.68 -11.96 -8.22
CA LEU A 193 21.68 -11.81 -6.76
C LEU A 193 21.75 -13.15 -6.01
N LYS A 194 21.75 -14.29 -6.71
CA LYS A 194 21.81 -15.62 -6.06
C LYS A 194 22.93 -15.75 -5.01
N PRO A 195 24.18 -15.27 -5.25
CA PRO A 195 25.24 -15.33 -4.24
C PRO A 195 24.89 -14.57 -2.95
N GLN A 196 24.28 -13.40 -3.09
CA GLN A 196 23.84 -12.56 -1.97
C GLN A 196 22.68 -13.24 -1.22
N ILE A 197 21.69 -13.80 -1.93
CA ILE A 197 20.58 -14.53 -1.32
C ILE A 197 21.09 -15.73 -0.50
N ILE A 198 22.02 -16.50 -1.05
CA ILE A 198 22.69 -17.60 -0.32
C ILE A 198 23.34 -17.09 0.96
N LYS A 199 24.06 -15.96 0.87
CA LYS A 199 24.72 -15.35 2.02
C LYS A 199 23.72 -14.86 3.09
N CYS A 200 22.55 -14.36 2.70
CA CYS A 200 21.50 -13.98 3.66
C CYS A 200 21.08 -15.18 4.53
N PHE A 201 20.95 -16.37 3.96
CA PHE A 201 20.68 -17.60 4.73
C PHE A 201 21.85 -18.04 5.60
N ASP A 202 23.08 -17.99 5.07
CA ASP A 202 24.29 -18.36 5.83
C ASP A 202 24.49 -17.43 7.05
N ASP A 203 24.13 -16.16 6.90
CA ASP A 203 24.20 -15.14 7.95
C ASP A 203 22.93 -15.08 8.85
N GLN A 204 21.95 -15.99 8.64
CA GLN A 204 20.69 -16.07 9.40
C GLN A 204 19.87 -14.77 9.40
N LEU A 205 19.81 -14.07 8.26
CA LEU A 205 19.05 -12.83 8.11
C LEU A 205 17.60 -13.04 7.68
N VAL A 206 17.23 -14.29 7.39
CA VAL A 206 15.94 -14.66 6.82
C VAL A 206 15.27 -15.63 7.78
N GLU A 207 14.02 -15.36 8.10
CA GLU A 207 13.19 -16.25 8.88
C GLU A 207 12.78 -17.46 8.03
N THR A 208 13.36 -18.62 8.35
CA THR A 208 13.17 -19.83 7.53
C THR A 208 11.75 -20.40 7.54
N TYR A 209 10.89 -19.93 8.45
CA TYR A 209 9.46 -20.24 8.43
C TYR A 209 8.70 -19.42 7.36
N PHE A 210 9.20 -18.25 6.99
CA PHE A 210 8.64 -17.41 5.93
C PHE A 210 9.04 -17.96 4.56
N ILE A 211 10.35 -18.19 4.35
CA ILE A 211 10.85 -18.85 3.14
C ILE A 211 12.10 -19.66 3.45
N SER A 212 12.09 -20.94 3.06
CA SER A 212 13.26 -21.79 3.25
C SER A 212 14.33 -21.55 2.18
N ARG A 213 15.60 -21.83 2.50
CA ARG A 213 16.70 -21.76 1.51
C ARG A 213 16.42 -22.60 0.26
N THR A 214 15.91 -23.81 0.45
CA THR A 214 15.58 -24.72 -0.66
C THR A 214 14.48 -24.13 -1.53
N GLU A 215 13.43 -23.61 -0.91
CA GLU A 215 12.31 -22.98 -1.61
C GLU A 215 12.75 -21.74 -2.40
N ALA A 216 13.51 -20.83 -1.77
CA ALA A 216 14.05 -19.65 -2.45
C ALA A 216 14.91 -20.04 -3.68
N LEU A 217 15.82 -21.01 -3.53
CA LEU A 217 16.66 -21.47 -4.64
C LEU A 217 15.89 -22.17 -5.76
N ASP A 218 14.81 -22.88 -5.40
CA ASP A 218 13.89 -23.51 -6.34
C ASP A 218 13.09 -22.46 -7.12
N LEU A 219 12.58 -21.42 -6.45
CA LEU A 219 11.78 -20.34 -7.05
C LEU A 219 12.53 -19.62 -8.16
N PHE A 220 13.86 -19.46 -8.05
CA PHE A 220 14.66 -18.92 -9.14
C PHE A 220 14.50 -19.66 -10.47
N ASN A 221 14.11 -20.94 -10.46
CA ASN A 221 14.02 -21.75 -11.68
C ASN A 221 12.58 -22.24 -11.96
N LYS A 222 11.61 -21.92 -11.10
CA LYS A 222 10.21 -22.33 -11.25
C LYS A 222 9.35 -21.13 -11.62
N GLN A 223 8.49 -21.30 -12.62
CA GLN A 223 7.45 -20.33 -12.89
C GLN A 223 6.33 -20.57 -11.87
N VAL A 224 6.09 -19.58 -11.01
CA VAL A 224 5.00 -19.58 -10.03
C VAL A 224 4.10 -18.37 -10.30
N GLU A 225 2.83 -18.50 -9.93
CA GLU A 225 2.01 -17.30 -9.77
C GLU A 225 2.65 -16.45 -8.66
N PRO A 226 2.90 -15.15 -8.90
CA PRO A 226 3.53 -14.30 -7.91
C PRO A 226 2.70 -14.28 -6.63
N TRP A 227 3.35 -14.41 -5.48
CA TRP A 227 2.67 -14.31 -4.18
C TRP A 227 2.02 -12.94 -3.96
N VAL A 228 2.61 -11.90 -4.58
CA VAL A 228 2.12 -10.53 -4.54
C VAL A 228 1.76 -10.10 -5.96
N PHE A 229 0.58 -9.51 -6.13
CA PHE A 229 0.16 -8.98 -7.42
C PHE A 229 0.97 -7.74 -7.79
N PHE A 230 2.00 -7.92 -8.62
CA PHE A 230 2.89 -6.84 -9.07
C PHE A 230 2.40 -6.15 -10.33
N ALA A 231 1.36 -5.32 -10.21
CA ALA A 231 0.94 -4.45 -11.31
C ALA A 231 0.43 -3.11 -10.79
N TYR A 232 0.36 -2.12 -11.67
CA TYR A 232 -0.37 -0.90 -11.38
C TYR A 232 -1.88 -1.17 -11.20
N ILE A 233 -2.56 -0.26 -10.50
CA ILE A 233 -4.01 -0.28 -10.40
C ILE A 233 -4.58 0.12 -11.77
N THR A 234 -5.05 -0.85 -12.55
CA THR A 234 -5.60 -0.60 -13.90
C THR A 234 -7.12 -0.78 -13.94
N ASP A 235 -7.65 -1.69 -13.12
CA ASP A 235 -9.08 -1.87 -12.87
C ASP A 235 -9.35 -1.92 -11.35
N LEU A 236 -9.50 -0.74 -10.76
CA LEU A 236 -9.82 -0.59 -9.34
C LEU A 236 -11.06 -1.40 -8.95
N VAL A 237 -12.09 -1.35 -9.77
CA VAL A 237 -13.38 -1.97 -9.45
C VAL A 237 -13.25 -3.48 -9.39
N GLU A 238 -12.46 -4.07 -10.27
CA GLU A 238 -12.16 -5.50 -10.23
C GLU A 238 -11.23 -5.87 -9.08
N MET A 239 -10.23 -5.02 -8.79
CA MET A 239 -9.25 -5.24 -7.73
C MET A 239 -9.91 -5.35 -6.35
N ILE A 240 -10.85 -4.45 -6.02
CA ILE A 240 -11.35 -4.30 -4.65
C ILE A 240 -12.74 -4.91 -4.41
N LYS A 241 -13.39 -5.46 -5.45
CA LYS A 241 -14.77 -5.98 -5.32
C LYS A 241 -14.92 -7.10 -4.28
N GLY A 242 -13.81 -7.76 -3.91
CA GLY A 242 -13.77 -8.91 -3.01
C GLY A 242 -13.22 -8.59 -1.63
N TRP A 243 -12.91 -7.32 -1.34
CA TRP A 243 -12.43 -6.92 -0.02
C TRP A 243 -13.47 -7.24 1.06
N GLU A 244 -12.96 -7.70 2.20
CA GLU A 244 -13.80 -8.17 3.31
C GLU A 244 -14.73 -7.08 3.80
N CYS A 245 -14.29 -5.81 3.83
CA CYS A 245 -15.10 -4.65 4.22
C CYS A 245 -16.38 -4.44 3.39
N PHE A 246 -16.53 -5.12 2.24
CA PHE A 246 -17.76 -5.08 1.43
C PHE A 246 -18.66 -6.31 1.60
N LEU A 247 -18.24 -7.29 2.40
CA LEU A 247 -18.99 -8.52 2.65
C LEU A 247 -20.02 -8.32 3.77
N PRO A 248 -21.21 -8.93 3.68
CA PRO A 248 -22.30 -8.73 4.64
C PRO A 248 -21.98 -9.12 6.09
N ASP A 249 -20.97 -9.97 6.31
CA ASP A 249 -20.60 -10.54 7.61
C ASP A 249 -19.30 -9.94 8.20
N ALA A 250 -18.74 -8.89 7.60
CA ALA A 250 -17.47 -8.26 8.02
C ALA A 250 -17.58 -7.32 9.24
N LEU A 251 -18.55 -7.61 10.11
CA LEU A 251 -18.66 -6.98 11.43
C LEU A 251 -19.05 -8.08 12.41
N ASN A 252 -18.12 -8.96 12.72
CA ASN A 252 -18.29 -9.93 13.80
C ASN A 252 -18.04 -9.25 15.16
N GLU A 253 -18.65 -9.76 16.23
CA GLU A 253 -18.61 -9.16 17.58
C GLU A 253 -17.17 -8.93 18.13
N ASP A 254 -16.17 -9.62 17.59
CA ASP A 254 -14.75 -9.48 17.95
C ASP A 254 -14.11 -8.21 17.35
N GLU A 255 -14.44 -7.82 16.11
CA GLU A 255 -13.94 -6.58 15.48
C GLU A 255 -14.57 -5.33 16.10
N ALA A 256 -15.82 -5.43 16.58
CA ALA A 256 -16.45 -4.38 17.36
C ALA A 256 -15.72 -4.12 18.69
N ALA A 257 -15.10 -5.15 19.28
CA ALA A 257 -14.28 -5.04 20.49
C ALA A 257 -12.89 -4.46 20.20
N GLU A 258 -12.28 -4.81 19.07
CA GLU A 258 -11.04 -4.18 18.59
C GLU A 258 -11.25 -2.71 18.24
N LEU A 259 -12.36 -2.36 17.57
CA LEU A 259 -12.76 -0.96 17.31
C LEU A 259 -12.95 -0.17 18.60
N ALA A 260 -13.54 -0.76 19.64
CA ALA A 260 -13.68 -0.11 20.94
C ALA A 260 -12.33 0.11 21.64
N THR A 261 -11.36 -0.79 21.43
CA THR A 261 -9.99 -0.66 21.93
C THR A 261 -9.23 0.43 21.16
N PHE A 262 -9.41 0.47 19.85
CA PHE A 262 -8.86 1.47 18.94
C PHE A 262 -9.41 2.89 19.21
N GLU A 263 -10.70 3.02 19.51
CA GLU A 263 -11.31 4.30 19.94
C GLU A 263 -10.69 4.82 21.26
N SER A 264 -10.36 3.92 22.18
CA SER A 264 -9.64 4.25 23.43
C SER A 264 -8.21 4.72 23.18
N ASP A 265 -7.51 4.11 22.22
CA ASP A 265 -6.15 4.52 21.84
C ASP A 265 -6.14 5.87 21.11
N LEU A 266 -7.14 6.11 20.25
CA LEU A 266 -7.39 7.40 19.61
C LEU A 266 -7.65 8.52 20.63
N GLN A 267 -8.40 8.24 21.69
CA GLN A 267 -8.63 9.19 22.76
C GLN A 267 -7.34 9.50 23.53
N SER A 268 -6.53 8.47 23.80
CA SER A 268 -5.25 8.61 24.48
C SER A 268 -4.24 9.47 23.68
N LEU A 269 -4.25 9.35 22.35
CA LEU A 269 -3.42 10.18 21.46
C LEU A 269 -3.90 11.64 21.39
N LYS A 270 -5.22 11.87 21.40
CA LYS A 270 -5.78 13.23 21.50
C LYS A 270 -5.36 13.90 22.81
N ASP A 271 -5.43 13.16 23.91
CA ASP A 271 -5.04 13.65 25.23
C ASP A 271 -3.52 13.92 25.34
N TYR A 272 -2.69 13.21 24.58
CA TYR A 272 -1.24 13.47 24.50
C TYR A 272 -0.90 14.76 23.74
N LYS A 273 -1.64 15.08 22.67
CA LYS A 273 -1.44 16.32 21.88
C LYS A 273 -1.92 17.60 22.60
N GLU A 274 -2.73 17.47 23.65
CA GLU A 274 -3.27 18.60 24.42
C GLU A 274 -2.48 18.93 25.70
N GLN A 275 -1.38 18.23 25.98
CA GLN A 275 -0.50 18.57 27.12
C GLN A 275 0.44 19.75 26.77
N PRO A 276 0.56 20.77 27.63
CA PRO A 276 1.35 21.98 27.38
C PRO A 276 2.87 21.78 27.39
#